data_AF-A0A3E4UMB8-F1
#
_entry.id   AF-A0A3E4UMB8-F1
#
_cell.length_a   1.000
_cell.length_b   1.000
_cell.length_c   1.000
_cell.angle_alpha   90.00
_cell.angle_beta   90.00
_cell.angle_gamma   90.00
#
_symmetry.space_group_name_H-M   'P 1'
#
loop_
_entity.id
_entity.type
_entity.pdbx_description
1 polymer ?
#
loop_
_entity_poly.entity_id
_entity_poly.type
_entity_poly.pdbx_seq_one_letter_code
_entity_poly.pdbx_strand_id
1 'polypeptide(L)'
;MKKIWLHDKHFYKVTYNDPAFEIIIKFIEKIPPSLDCNYNEVSHDASEYIFLLHKEWLGSFPYIIVYYILENDYKQNSYELYLNWQYNYLIKWHPRRIRLFDVKPKDEEDEKDYKEELHTYNELRDYMEDANEKYVEEQYETYLLDRQDAEELKEWIKRNKS
;
A
#
# COMPACT_ATOMS: atom_id res chain seq x y z
N MET A 1 -6.24 6.88 -0.14
CA MET A 1 -5.11 6.00 0.19
C MET A 1 -4.58 6.42 1.55
N LYS A 2 -4.18 5.48 2.40
CA LYS A 2 -3.59 5.78 3.71
C LYS A 2 -2.27 5.04 3.89
N LYS A 3 -1.21 5.75 4.27
CA LYS A 3 0.04 5.11 4.69
C LYS A 3 -0.15 4.49 6.08
N ILE A 4 0.21 3.23 6.21
CA ILE A 4 0.13 2.45 7.44
C ILE A 4 1.46 1.77 7.73
N TRP A 5 1.69 1.48 9.00
CA TRP A 5 2.84 0.69 9.42
C TRP A 5 2.39 -0.74 9.71
N LEU A 6 2.98 -1.72 9.04
CA LEU A 6 2.84 -3.13 9.38
C LEU A 6 4.23 -3.70 9.59
N HIS A 7 4.51 -4.19 10.80
CA HIS A 7 5.85 -4.60 11.25
C HIS A 7 6.91 -3.50 11.10
N ASP A 8 7.90 -3.74 10.24
CA ASP A 8 9.07 -2.94 9.94
C ASP A 8 8.94 -2.26 8.57
N LYS A 9 7.79 -2.41 7.89
CA LYS A 9 7.55 -1.89 6.55
C LYS A 9 6.36 -0.92 6.49
N HIS A 10 6.53 0.13 5.71
CA HIS A 10 5.43 1.00 5.35
C HIS A 10 4.65 0.39 4.20
N PHE A 11 3.33 0.41 4.36
CA PHE A 11 2.38 0.05 3.32
C PHE A 11 1.45 1.22 3.03
N TYR A 12 0.89 1.20 1.85
CA TYR A 12 -0.18 2.11 1.46
C TYR A 12 -1.44 1.28 1.28
N LYS A 13 -2.38 1.50 2.20
CA LYS A 13 -3.68 0.85 2.18
C LYS A 13 -4.59 1.61 1.23
N VAL A 14 -5.23 0.85 0.33
CA VAL A 14 -6.22 1.35 -0.64
C VAL A 14 -7.49 0.53 -0.48
N THR A 15 -8.61 1.21 -0.26
CA THR A 15 -9.95 0.59 -0.19
C THR A 15 -10.78 0.97 -1.41
N TYR A 16 -11.93 0.33 -1.61
CA TYR A 16 -12.79 0.51 -2.78
C TYR A 16 -13.09 1.99 -3.14
N ASN A 17 -13.27 2.85 -2.14
CA ASN A 17 -13.60 4.26 -2.37
C ASN A 17 -12.39 5.17 -2.64
N ASP A 18 -11.18 4.62 -2.66
CA ASP A 18 -9.98 5.39 -2.97
C ASP A 18 -9.80 5.55 -4.48
N PRO A 19 -9.44 6.75 -4.99
CA PRO A 19 -9.19 6.97 -6.42
C PRO A 19 -8.14 6.03 -7.02
N ALA A 20 -7.14 5.63 -6.21
CA ALA A 20 -6.10 4.69 -6.62
C ALA A 20 -6.62 3.25 -6.82
N PHE A 21 -7.82 2.91 -6.32
CA PHE A 21 -8.38 1.57 -6.41
C PHE A 21 -8.66 1.16 -7.86
N GLU A 22 -9.32 2.04 -8.62
CA GLU A 22 -9.63 1.83 -10.04
C GLU A 22 -8.36 1.63 -10.89
N ILE A 23 -7.29 2.35 -10.56
CA ILE A 23 -6.00 2.25 -11.24
C ILE A 23 -5.39 0.86 -11.00
N ILE A 24 -5.46 0.37 -9.77
CA ILE A 24 -4.96 -0.96 -9.39
C ILE A 24 -5.78 -2.07 -10.06
N ILE A 25 -7.12 -1.95 -10.06
CA ILE A 25 -8.00 -2.95 -10.71
C ILE A 25 -7.70 -3.03 -12.21
N LYS A 26 -7.67 -1.91 -12.93
CA LYS A 26 -7.35 -1.88 -14.37
C LYS A 26 -5.98 -2.49 -14.66
N PHE A 27 -5.00 -2.28 -13.79
CA PHE A 27 -3.68 -2.89 -13.91
C PHE A 27 -3.72 -4.40 -13.69
N ILE A 28 -4.50 -4.87 -12.71
CA ILE A 28 -4.63 -6.30 -12.41
C ILE A 28 -5.39 -7.04 -13.51
N GLU A 29 -6.45 -6.45 -14.06
CA GLU A 29 -7.28 -7.08 -15.11
C GLU A 29 -6.53 -7.30 -16.44
N LYS A 30 -5.53 -6.47 -16.74
CA LYS A 30 -4.72 -6.60 -17.98
C LYS A 30 -3.81 -7.83 -18.01
N ILE A 31 -3.54 -8.45 -16.87
CA ILE A 31 -2.63 -9.60 -16.79
C ILE A 31 -3.49 -10.86 -16.65
N PRO A 32 -3.43 -11.81 -17.60
CA PRO A 32 -4.23 -13.03 -17.54
C PRO A 32 -3.96 -13.75 -16.21
N PRO A 33 -4.98 -14.35 -15.58
CA PRO A 33 -4.77 -15.16 -14.39
C PRO A 33 -3.73 -16.24 -14.73
N SER A 34 -2.59 -16.23 -14.03
CA SER A 34 -1.60 -17.29 -14.19
C SER A 34 -2.27 -18.62 -13.85
N LEU A 35 -2.18 -19.58 -14.78
CA LEU A 35 -2.77 -20.92 -14.76
C LEU A 35 -2.53 -21.77 -13.47
N ASP A 36 -1.77 -21.28 -12.49
CA ASP A 36 -1.35 -22.02 -11.30
C ASP A 36 -2.16 -21.74 -10.03
N CYS A 37 -3.14 -20.82 -10.06
CA CYS A 37 -4.05 -20.69 -8.93
C CYS A 37 -5.21 -21.67 -9.13
N ASN A 38 -5.24 -22.74 -8.32
CA ASN A 38 -6.44 -23.52 -8.02
C ASN A 38 -7.50 -22.57 -7.42
N TYR A 39 -8.19 -21.84 -8.30
CA TYR A 39 -9.36 -21.04 -8.01
C TYR A 39 -10.49 -22.03 -7.71
N ASN A 40 -10.70 -22.32 -6.42
CA ASN A 40 -12.06 -22.65 -6.00
C ASN A 40 -12.87 -21.35 -6.17
N GLU A 41 -13.68 -21.34 -7.22
CA GLU A 41 -14.55 -20.26 -7.68
C GLU A 41 -15.50 -19.74 -6.58
N VAL A 42 -15.00 -18.86 -5.72
CA VAL A 42 -15.85 -17.88 -5.04
C VAL A 42 -15.50 -16.53 -5.65
N SER A 43 -16.33 -16.11 -6.60
CA SER A 43 -16.28 -14.77 -7.19
C SER A 43 -16.67 -13.76 -6.12
N HIS A 44 -15.69 -13.13 -5.48
CA HIS A 44 -15.88 -12.00 -4.59
C HIS A 44 -16.08 -10.71 -5.39
N ASP A 45 -16.91 -9.81 -4.88
CA ASP A 45 -17.07 -8.48 -5.47
C ASP A 45 -15.76 -7.68 -5.31
N ALA A 46 -15.40 -6.86 -6.30
CA ALA A 46 -14.17 -6.06 -6.25
C ALA A 46 -14.13 -5.18 -4.99
N SER A 47 -15.27 -4.65 -4.54
CA SER A 47 -15.37 -3.82 -3.34
C SER A 47 -15.00 -4.53 -2.04
N GLU A 48 -14.99 -5.87 -2.03
CA GLU A 48 -14.58 -6.66 -0.87
C GLU A 48 -13.06 -6.72 -0.72
N TYR A 49 -12.27 -6.18 -1.65
CA TYR A 49 -10.81 -6.21 -1.57
C TYR A 49 -10.22 -4.94 -0.95
N ILE A 50 -9.14 -5.14 -0.20
CA ILE A 50 -8.20 -4.11 0.22
C ILE A 50 -6.89 -4.37 -0.49
N PHE A 51 -6.31 -3.34 -1.08
CA PHE A 51 -4.95 -3.40 -1.61
C PHE A 51 -3.95 -2.82 -0.61
N LEU A 52 -2.80 -3.50 -0.50
CA LEU A 52 -1.63 -2.98 0.22
C LEU A 52 -0.51 -2.80 -0.80
N LEU A 53 0.04 -1.59 -0.87
CA LEU A 53 1.14 -1.28 -1.77
C LEU A 53 2.42 -1.06 -0.96
N HIS A 54 3.55 -1.53 -1.48
CA HIS A 54 4.87 -1.35 -0.87
C HIS A 54 5.88 -0.95 -1.93
N LYS A 55 6.70 0.09 -1.66
CA LYS A 55 7.85 0.44 -2.50
C LYS A 55 9.04 -0.43 -2.08
N GLU A 56 9.62 -1.18 -3.01
CA GLU A 56 10.81 -2.01 -2.78
C GLU A 56 11.88 -1.75 -3.85
N TRP A 57 13.14 -1.74 -3.45
CA TRP A 57 14.28 -1.64 -4.36
C TRP A 57 14.84 -3.02 -4.64
N LEU A 58 14.81 -3.48 -5.89
CA LEU A 58 15.49 -4.70 -6.32
C LEU A 58 16.71 -4.29 -7.13
N GLY A 59 17.86 -4.24 -6.45
CA GLY A 59 19.08 -3.66 -7.00
C GLY A 59 18.93 -2.14 -7.13
N SER A 60 19.15 -1.60 -8.33
CA SER A 60 19.04 -0.16 -8.63
C SER A 60 17.65 0.29 -9.10
N PHE A 61 16.67 -0.62 -9.09
CA PHE A 61 15.34 -0.36 -9.65
C PHE A 61 14.26 -0.37 -8.57
N PRO A 62 13.43 0.68 -8.46
CA PRO A 62 12.31 0.70 -7.54
C PRO A 62 11.10 -0.03 -8.16
N TYR A 63 10.32 -0.66 -7.30
CA TYR A 63 9.11 -1.41 -7.64
C TYR A 63 7.98 -0.99 -6.72
N ILE A 64 6.76 -0.97 -7.25
CA ILE A 64 5.55 -1.00 -6.43
C ILE A 64 5.05 -2.43 -6.42
N ILE A 65 5.01 -3.04 -5.24
CA ILE A 65 4.43 -4.36 -5.04
C ILE A 65 3.00 -4.18 -4.57
N VAL A 66 2.07 -4.80 -5.27
CA VAL A 66 0.64 -4.79 -4.94
C VAL A 66 0.24 -6.13 -4.32
N TYR A 67 -0.32 -6.07 -3.13
CA TYR A 67 -0.97 -7.19 -2.43
C TYR A 67 -2.46 -6.95 -2.36
N TYR A 68 -3.27 -8.01 -2.36
CA TYR A 68 -4.72 -7.93 -2.16
C TYR A 68 -5.17 -8.90 -1.07
N ILE A 69 -6.16 -8.48 -0.28
CA ILE A 69 -6.72 -9.21 0.86
C ILE A 69 -8.21 -8.91 0.89
N LEU A 70 -9.06 -9.86 1.26
CA LEU A 70 -10.47 -9.58 1.52
C LEU A 70 -10.60 -8.69 2.76
N GLU A 71 -11.49 -7.71 2.72
CA GLU A 71 -11.72 -6.76 3.81
C GLU A 71 -12.13 -7.49 5.10
N ASN A 72 -12.94 -8.54 4.99
CA ASN A 72 -13.34 -9.36 6.13
C ASN A 72 -12.14 -10.06 6.77
N ASP A 73 -11.26 -10.66 5.95
CA ASP A 73 -10.05 -11.34 6.43
C ASP A 73 -9.07 -10.34 7.05
N TYR A 74 -8.93 -9.15 6.45
CA TYR A 74 -8.12 -8.07 7.00
C TYR A 74 -8.65 -7.60 8.35
N LYS A 75 -9.97 -7.43 8.51
CA LYS A 75 -10.58 -7.00 9.77
C LYS A 75 -10.39 -8.05 10.86
N GLN A 76 -10.65 -9.32 10.56
CA GLN A 76 -10.57 -10.42 11.52
C GLN A 76 -9.13 -10.71 11.95
N ASN A 77 -8.17 -10.58 11.03
CA ASN A 77 -6.81 -11.05 11.25
C ASN A 77 -5.76 -9.95 11.11
N SER A 78 -6.13 -8.67 11.21
CA SER A 78 -5.21 -7.52 11.08
C SER A 78 -3.99 -7.64 11.99
N TYR A 79 -4.16 -8.14 13.22
CA TYR A 79 -3.06 -8.36 14.16
C TYR A 79 -2.15 -9.52 13.74
N GLU A 80 -2.70 -10.61 13.20
CA GLU A 80 -1.92 -11.74 12.71
C GLU A 80 -1.20 -11.42 11.39
N LEU A 81 -1.83 -10.64 10.51
CA LEU A 81 -1.18 -10.02 9.34
C LEU A 81 -0.02 -9.11 9.80
N TYR A 82 -0.22 -8.36 10.88
CA TYR A 82 0.80 -7.56 11.56
C TYR A 82 1.86 -8.41 12.29
N LEU A 83 1.72 -9.73 12.43
CA LEU A 83 2.72 -10.60 13.06
C LEU A 83 3.42 -11.57 12.09
N ASN A 84 2.78 -11.87 10.96
CA ASN A 84 3.20 -12.92 10.05
C ASN A 84 3.21 -12.47 8.58
N TRP A 85 3.68 -11.25 8.28
CA TRP A 85 3.69 -10.74 6.91
C TRP A 85 4.54 -11.61 5.96
N GLN A 86 5.59 -12.26 6.49
CA GLN A 86 6.43 -13.23 5.78
C GLN A 86 5.75 -14.59 5.60
N TYR A 87 4.70 -14.90 6.36
CA TYR A 87 3.98 -16.18 6.38
C TYR A 87 2.51 -16.00 5.91
N ASN A 88 2.34 -15.60 4.66
CA ASN A 88 1.71 -16.39 3.58
C ASN A 88 0.33 -17.09 3.77
N TYR A 89 -0.40 -16.95 4.88
CA TYR A 89 -1.65 -17.71 5.10
C TYR A 89 -2.94 -16.90 4.89
N LEU A 90 -2.90 -15.57 5.07
CA LEU A 90 -4.07 -14.68 4.96
C LEU A 90 -4.02 -13.73 3.75
N ILE A 91 -2.83 -13.52 3.19
CA ILE A 91 -2.62 -12.73 1.98
C ILE A 91 -2.67 -13.72 0.83
N LYS A 92 -3.71 -13.69 0.00
CA LYS A 92 -3.77 -14.52 -1.21
C LYS A 92 -2.61 -14.09 -2.12
N TRP A 93 -1.62 -14.96 -2.16
CA TRP A 93 -0.28 -14.68 -2.66
C TRP A 93 -0.27 -14.63 -4.17
N HIS A 94 -0.18 -13.43 -4.74
CA HIS A 94 0.58 -13.17 -5.96
C HIS A 94 1.06 -11.71 -5.89
N PRO A 95 2.21 -11.41 -5.26
CA PRO A 95 2.76 -10.06 -5.27
C PRO A 95 3.02 -9.65 -6.72
N ARG A 96 2.13 -8.81 -7.26
CA ARG A 96 2.32 -8.26 -8.61
C ARG A 96 3.27 -7.09 -8.49
N ARG A 97 4.37 -7.18 -9.23
CA ARG A 97 5.45 -6.20 -9.23
C ARG A 97 5.24 -5.26 -10.39
N ILE A 98 4.87 -4.02 -10.12
CA ILE A 98 4.91 -2.95 -11.11
C ILE A 98 6.36 -2.49 -11.16
N ARG A 99 7.07 -2.87 -12.23
CA ARG A 99 8.49 -2.54 -12.45
C ARG A 99 8.60 -1.12 -13.02
N LEU A 100 9.63 -0.38 -12.60
CA LEU A 100 10.10 0.78 -13.33
C LEU A 100 10.89 0.29 -14.57
N PHE A 101 10.31 0.43 -15.76
CA PHE A 101 10.91 -0.10 -16.99
C PHE A 101 12.18 0.67 -17.37
N ASP A 102 13.29 -0.04 -17.54
CA ASP A 102 14.51 0.44 -18.23
C ASP A 102 14.78 -0.37 -19.51
N VAL A 103 13.81 -1.18 -19.93
CA VAL A 103 13.89 -1.95 -21.16
C VAL A 103 13.24 -1.13 -22.26
N LYS A 104 14.04 -0.66 -23.21
CA LYS A 104 13.52 -0.03 -24.43
C LYS A 104 12.56 -1.01 -25.11
N PRO A 105 11.37 -0.57 -25.53
CA PRO A 105 10.44 -1.41 -26.27
C PRO A 105 11.11 -1.96 -27.54
N LYS A 106 10.79 -3.21 -27.91
CA LYS A 106 11.41 -3.88 -29.06
C LYS A 106 10.65 -3.63 -30.36
N ASP A 107 9.36 -3.32 -30.27
CA ASP A 107 8.46 -2.98 -31.37
C ASP A 107 7.37 -1.97 -30.95
N GLU A 108 6.47 -1.61 -31.87
CA GLU A 108 5.41 -0.60 -31.65
C GLU A 108 4.33 -1.04 -30.65
N GLU A 109 4.04 -2.34 -30.57
CA GLU A 109 3.06 -2.90 -29.63
C GLU A 109 3.65 -2.92 -28.22
N ASP A 110 4.90 -3.37 -28.09
CA ASP A 110 5.72 -3.25 -26.88
C ASP A 110 5.84 -1.79 -26.40
N GLU A 111 5.95 -0.82 -27.33
CA GLU A 111 6.05 0.61 -26.98
C GLU A 111 4.75 1.16 -26.41
N LYS A 112 3.61 0.71 -26.94
CA LYS A 112 2.30 1.12 -26.43
C LYS A 112 2.06 0.57 -25.03
N ASP A 113 2.28 -0.72 -24.83
CA ASP A 113 2.11 -1.38 -23.54
C ASP A 113 3.06 -0.77 -22.49
N TYR A 114 4.31 -0.52 -22.88
CA TYR A 114 5.29 0.19 -22.06
C TYR A 114 4.78 1.57 -21.60
N LYS A 115 4.21 2.38 -22.50
CA LYS A 115 3.72 3.73 -22.16
C LYS A 115 2.54 3.66 -21.20
N GLU A 116 1.64 2.70 -21.40
CA GLU A 116 0.49 2.50 -20.52
C GLU A 116 0.94 2.07 -19.12
N GLU A 117 1.84 1.08 -19.00
CA GLU A 117 2.35 0.63 -17.70
C GLU A 117 3.16 1.71 -16.97
N LEU A 118 3.98 2.48 -17.71
CA LEU A 118 4.72 3.61 -17.15
C LEU A 118 3.76 4.72 -16.64
N HIS A 119 2.69 5.00 -17.38
CA HIS A 119 1.67 5.95 -16.96
C HIS A 119 1.01 5.49 -15.66
N THR A 120 0.55 4.24 -15.59
CA THR A 120 -0.03 3.64 -14.38
C THR A 120 0.93 3.66 -13.19
N TYR A 121 2.21 3.33 -13.41
CA TYR A 121 3.23 3.42 -12.36
C TYR A 121 3.36 4.83 -11.80
N ASN A 122 3.45 5.84 -12.68
CA ASN A 122 3.61 7.23 -12.27
C ASN A 122 2.39 7.72 -11.49
N GLU A 123 1.17 7.40 -11.96
CA GLU A 123 -0.05 7.75 -11.22
C GLU A 123 -0.05 7.14 -9.81
N LEU A 124 0.25 5.84 -9.69
CA LEU A 124 0.31 5.18 -8.38
C LEU A 124 1.43 5.75 -7.49
N ARG A 125 2.59 6.07 -8.07
CA ARG A 125 3.69 6.71 -7.35
C ARG A 125 3.25 8.03 -6.75
N ASP A 126 2.57 8.87 -7.52
CA ASP A 126 2.12 10.20 -7.10
C ASP A 126 1.11 10.08 -5.94
N TYR A 127 0.13 9.17 -6.04
CA TYR A 127 -0.78 8.88 -4.91
C TYR A 127 -0.05 8.43 -3.64
N MET A 128 1.02 7.63 -3.78
CA MET A 128 1.83 7.17 -2.65
C MET A 128 2.69 8.30 -2.06
N GLU A 129 3.09 9.29 -2.86
CA GLU A 129 3.83 10.46 -2.40
C GLU A 129 2.90 11.41 -1.63
N ASP A 130 1.72 11.71 -2.18
CA ASP A 130 0.67 12.48 -1.48
C ASP A 130 0.28 11.83 -0.14
N ALA A 131 0.09 10.51 -0.12
CA ALA A 131 -0.25 9.77 1.10
C ALA A 131 0.91 9.76 2.12
N ASN A 132 2.15 9.86 1.64
CA ASN A 132 3.32 9.96 2.52
C ASN A 132 3.43 11.34 3.15
N GLU A 133 3.20 12.41 2.38
CA GLU A 133 3.20 13.79 2.89
C GLU A 133 2.17 13.96 3.99
N LYS A 134 0.91 13.55 3.74
CA LYS A 134 -0.16 13.58 4.75
C LYS A 134 0.20 12.80 6.00
N TYR A 135 0.81 11.63 5.85
CA TYR A 135 1.26 10.84 7.01
C TYR A 135 2.32 11.58 7.82
N VAL A 136 3.30 12.20 7.18
CA VAL A 136 4.34 12.97 7.87
C VAL A 136 3.74 14.17 8.61
N GLU A 137 2.79 14.87 7.99
CA GLU A 137 2.03 15.94 8.63
C GLU A 137 1.27 15.45 9.87
N GLU A 138 0.49 14.38 9.76
CA GLU A 138 -0.23 13.76 10.88
C GLU A 138 0.71 13.35 12.04
N GLN A 139 1.87 12.77 11.72
CA GLN A 139 2.86 12.39 12.74
C GLN A 139 3.48 13.63 13.42
N TYR A 140 3.72 14.70 12.66
CA TYR A 140 4.26 15.94 13.20
C TYR A 140 3.25 16.64 14.12
N GLU A 141 1.97 16.68 13.73
CA GLU A 141 0.89 17.21 14.57
C GLU A 141 0.77 16.43 15.89
N THR A 142 0.83 15.10 15.82
CA THR A 142 0.80 14.23 17.01
C THR A 142 1.97 14.52 17.94
N TYR A 143 3.19 14.66 17.40
CA TYR A 143 4.37 15.02 18.18
C TYR A 143 4.25 16.38 18.88
N LEU A 144 3.65 17.37 18.21
CA LEU A 144 3.42 18.68 18.80
C LEU A 144 2.43 18.62 19.97
N LEU A 145 1.34 17.85 19.82
CA LEU A 145 0.34 17.64 20.87
C LEU A 145 0.96 16.96 22.10
N ASP A 146 1.69 15.86 21.90
CA ASP A 146 2.36 15.14 23.00
C ASP A 146 3.34 16.04 23.78
N ARG A 147 4.01 16.95 23.07
CA ARG A 147 4.94 17.91 23.67
C ARG A 147 4.21 18.98 24.48
N GLN A 148 3.09 19.48 23.98
CA GLN A 148 2.25 20.43 24.71
C GLN A 148 1.73 19.80 26.00
N ASP A 149 1.18 18.59 25.94
CA ASP A 149 0.71 17.84 27.11
C ASP A 149 1.83 17.65 28.16
N ALA A 150 3.05 17.37 27.70
CA ALA A 150 4.21 17.24 28.58
C ALA A 150 4.63 18.56 29.25
N GLU A 151 4.50 19.70 28.56
CA GLU A 151 4.78 21.03 29.13
C GLU A 151 3.69 21.44 30.13
N GLU A 152 2.41 21.21 29.81
CA GLU A 152 1.28 21.45 30.70
C GLU A 152 1.38 20.63 32.00
N LEU A 153 1.78 19.36 31.90
CA LEU A 153 2.02 18.49 33.06
C LEU A 153 3.15 19.04 33.95
N LYS A 154 4.25 19.52 33.36
CA LYS A 154 5.36 20.13 34.13
C LYS A 154 4.91 21.37 34.88
N GLU A 155 4.13 22.24 34.24
CA GLU A 155 3.60 23.43 34.90
C GLU A 155 2.64 23.08 36.04
N TRP A 156 1.76 22.10 35.83
CA TRP A 156 0.85 21.63 36.86
C TRP A 156 1.59 21.09 38.08
N ILE A 157 2.65 20.28 37.88
CA ILE A 157 3.50 19.77 38.97
C ILE A 157 4.15 20.92 39.74
N LYS A 158 4.64 21.96 39.04
CA LYS A 158 5.28 23.13 39.68
C LYS A 158 4.28 23.91 40.54
N ARG A 159 3.04 24.08 40.09
CA ARG A 159 1.98 24.79 40.84
C ARG A 159 1.51 24.05 42.09
N ASN A 160 1.51 22.72 42.07
CA ASN A 160 0.99 21.89 43.17
C ASN A 160 2.05 21.37 44.15
N LYS A 161 3.34 21.65 43.90
CA LYS A 161 4.46 21.32 44.81
C LYS A 161 5.06 22.55 45.51
N SER A 162 4.52 23.74 45.25
CA SER A 162 4.79 24.98 46.01
C SER A 162 3.68 25.21 47.02
#